data_AF-A0A1U7GWK9-F1
#
_entry.id   AF-A0A1U7GWK9-F1
#
_cell.length_a   1.000
_cell.length_b   1.000
_cell.length_c   1.000
_cell.angle_alpha   90.00
_cell.angle_beta   90.00
_cell.angle_gamma   90.00
#
_symmetry.space_group_name_H-M   'P 1'
#
loop_
_entity.id
_entity.type
_entity.pdbx_description
1 polymer ?
#
loop_
_entity_poly.entity_id
_entity_poly.type
_entity_poly.pdbx_seq_one_letter_code
_entity_poly.pdbx_strand_id
1 'polypeptide(L)'
;MYRRINVTLPDKTLELLDQFAPKGDRSRFTDEAIQNYIAQIHRDRLQQQLKEGAIRRAERDRNLAEDWFALEEQAWQQNAQ
;
A
#
# COMPACT_ATOMS: atom_id res chain seq x y z
N MET A 1 25.37 1.18 4.08
CA MET A 1 26.49 0.22 4.06
C MET A 1 26.22 -0.78 2.95
N TYR A 2 27.13 -0.95 1.99
CA TYR A 2 26.92 -1.85 0.85
C TYR A 2 27.70 -3.16 1.05
N ARG A 3 27.08 -4.29 0.68
CA ARG A 3 27.73 -5.61 0.69
C ARG A 3 27.77 -6.15 -0.74
N ARG A 4 28.95 -6.57 -1.20
CA ARG A 4 29.09 -7.22 -2.50
C ARG A 4 28.60 -8.66 -2.41
N ILE A 5 27.68 -9.01 -3.30
CA ILE A 5 27.15 -10.36 -3.48
C ILE A 5 27.26 -10.74 -4.95
N ASN A 6 27.38 -12.03 -5.25
CA ASN A 6 27.30 -12.55 -6.61
C ASN A 6 25.88 -13.03 -6.85
N VAL A 7 25.22 -12.48 -7.87
CA VAL A 7 23.88 -12.88 -8.29
C VAL A 7 23.87 -13.11 -9.79
N THR A 8 23.16 -14.13 -10.22
CA THR A 8 22.93 -14.39 -11.64
C THR A 8 21.66 -13.67 -12.06
N LEU A 9 21.76 -12.84 -13.10
CA LEU A 9 20.63 -12.14 -13.69
C LEU A 9 20.47 -12.58 -15.15
N PRO A 10 19.24 -12.70 -15.66
CA PRO A 10 19.01 -12.91 -17.08
C PRO A 10 19.63 -11.79 -17.91
N ASP A 11 20.10 -12.11 -19.12
CA ASP A 11 20.72 -11.13 -20.03
C ASP A 11 19.81 -9.92 -20.27
N LYS A 12 18.51 -10.15 -20.47
CA LYS A 12 17.51 -9.09 -20.64
C LYS A 12 17.45 -8.13 -19.44
N THR A 13 17.64 -8.64 -18.22
CA THR A 13 17.66 -7.80 -17.01
C THR A 13 18.95 -6.99 -16.93
N LEU A 14 20.07 -7.55 -17.39
CA LEU A 14 21.33 -6.82 -17.50
C LEU A 14 21.26 -5.71 -18.56
N GLU A 15 20.62 -5.98 -19.71
CA GLU A 15 20.37 -4.97 -20.75
C GLU A 15 19.54 -3.80 -20.22
N LEU A 16 18.46 -4.08 -19.49
CA LEU A 16 17.65 -3.05 -18.83
C LEU A 16 18.46 -2.28 -17.79
N LEU A 17 19.25 -2.99 -16.98
CA LEU A 17 20.12 -2.35 -15.99
C LEU A 17 21.12 -1.42 -16.68
N ASP A 18 21.66 -1.79 -17.83
CA ASP A 18 22.61 -0.98 -18.59
C ASP A 18 21.98 0.20 -19.31
N GLN A 19 20.71 0.06 -19.70
CA GLN A 19 19.94 1.13 -20.31
C GLN A 19 19.54 2.21 -19.30
N PHE A 20 19.16 1.81 -18.08
CA PHE A 20 18.55 2.72 -17.10
C PHE A 20 19.47 3.13 -15.95
N ALA A 21 20.48 2.32 -15.61
CA ALA A 21 21.43 2.70 -14.58
C ALA A 21 22.47 3.70 -15.14
N PRO A 22 22.71 4.82 -14.45
CA PRO A 22 23.86 5.66 -14.74
C PRO A 22 25.16 4.84 -14.71
N LYS A 23 26.13 5.20 -15.57
CA LYS A 23 27.42 4.50 -15.62
C LYS A 23 28.07 4.47 -14.23
N GLY A 24 28.38 3.26 -13.76
CA GLY A 24 28.98 3.03 -12.45
C GLY A 24 28.01 2.95 -11.27
N ASP A 25 26.71 3.14 -11.50
CA ASP A 25 25.70 3.24 -10.43
C ASP A 25 24.71 2.06 -10.38
N ARG A 26 25.07 0.95 -11.02
CA ARG A 26 24.25 -0.28 -11.09
C ARG A 26 23.79 -0.77 -9.72
N SER A 27 24.68 -0.74 -8.72
CA SER A 27 24.37 -1.20 -7.36
C SER A 27 23.33 -0.33 -6.68
N ARG A 28 23.42 1.00 -6.82
CA ARG A 28 22.43 1.93 -6.28
C ARG A 28 21.11 1.82 -7.01
N PHE A 29 21.13 1.74 -8.34
CA PHE A 29 19.93 1.52 -9.14
C PHE A 29 19.21 0.23 -8.73
N THR A 30 19.97 -0.85 -8.48
CA THR A 30 19.42 -2.12 -8.01
C THR A 30 18.81 -1.99 -6.62
N ASP A 31 19.48 -1.31 -5.69
CA ASP A 31 18.96 -1.03 -4.35
C ASP A 31 17.64 -0.25 -4.42
N GLU A 32 17.61 0.87 -5.16
CA GLU A 32 16.40 1.68 -5.35
C GLU A 32 15.25 0.89 -6.00
N ALA A 33 15.55 0.06 -7.01
CA ALA A 33 14.55 -0.80 -7.64
C ALA A 33 13.97 -1.83 -6.67
N ILE A 34 14.81 -2.46 -5.84
CA ILE A 34 14.35 -3.42 -4.82
C ILE A 34 13.50 -2.71 -3.77
N GLN A 35 13.94 -1.56 -3.24
CA GLN A 35 13.17 -0.80 -2.25
C GLN A 35 11.79 -0.41 -2.78
N ASN A 36 11.72 0.11 -4.01
CA ASN A 36 10.47 0.49 -4.65
C ASN A 36 9.54 -0.72 -4.86
N TYR A 37 10.07 -1.86 -5.29
CA TYR A 37 9.29 -3.07 -5.48
C TYR A 37 8.73 -3.60 -4.16
N ILE A 38 9.54 -3.62 -3.10
CA ILE A 38 9.10 -4.02 -1.76
C ILE A 38 8.05 -3.05 -1.21
N ALA A 39 8.22 -1.74 -1.39
CA ALA A 39 7.22 -0.75 -1.00
C ALA A 39 5.88 -0.95 -1.72
N GLN A 40 5.92 -1.28 -3.01
CA GLN A 40 4.72 -1.62 -3.78
C GLN A 40 4.03 -2.87 -3.23
N ILE A 41 4.78 -3.95 -2.95
CA ILE A 41 4.23 -5.18 -2.34
C ILE A 41 3.53 -4.85 -1.01
N HIS A 42 4.15 -4.04 -0.16
CA HIS A 42 3.56 -3.65 1.13
C HIS A 42 2.26 -2.86 0.95
N ARG A 43 2.24 -1.90 0.03
CA ARG A 43 1.04 -1.11 -0.28
C ARG A 43 -0.10 -2.00 -0.77
N ASP A 44 0.18 -2.89 -1.71
CA ASP A 44 -0.83 -3.75 -2.31
C ASP A 44 -1.38 -4.74 -1.25
N ARG A 45 -0.52 -5.28 -0.39
CA ARG A 45 -0.95 -6.11 0.75
C ARG A 45 -1.81 -5.34 1.74
N LEU A 46 -1.43 -4.11 2.10
CA LEU A 46 -2.20 -3.26 3.00
C LEU A 46 -3.59 -2.96 2.42
N GLN A 47 -3.67 -2.65 1.13
CA GLN A 47 -4.95 -2.43 0.45
C GLN A 47 -5.87 -3.64 0.53
N GLN A 48 -5.34 -4.86 0.31
CA GLN A 48 -6.13 -6.09 0.47
C GLN A 48 -6.62 -6.28 1.90
N GLN A 49 -5.74 -6.09 2.89
CA GLN A 49 -6.11 -6.22 4.31
C GLN A 49 -7.17 -5.21 4.75
N LEU A 50 -7.07 -3.96 4.28
CA LEU A 50 -8.08 -2.93 4.52
C LEU A 50 -9.42 -3.29 3.87
N LYS A 51 -9.39 -3.74 2.62
CA LYS A 51 -10.59 -4.18 1.89
C LYS A 51 -11.29 -5.34 2.61
N GLU A 52 -10.55 -6.39 2.95
CA GLU A 52 -11.10 -7.52 3.69
C GLU A 52 -11.63 -7.10 5.06
N GLY A 53 -10.90 -6.22 5.77
CA GLY A 53 -11.34 -5.67 7.05
C GLY A 53 -12.66 -4.92 6.93
N ALA A 54 -12.81 -4.08 5.92
CA ALA A 54 -14.05 -3.34 5.65
C ALA A 54 -15.20 -4.29 5.34
N ILE A 55 -14.98 -5.30 4.49
CA ILE A 55 -16.01 -6.31 4.18
C ILE A 55 -16.43 -7.07 5.43
N ARG A 56 -15.48 -7.56 6.24
CA ARG A 56 -15.77 -8.32 7.46
C ARG A 56 -16.55 -7.51 8.49
N ARG A 57 -16.39 -6.19 8.51
CA ARG A 57 -17.05 -5.31 9.49
C ARG A 57 -18.26 -4.58 8.93
N ALA A 58 -18.59 -4.77 7.65
CA ALA A 58 -19.61 -4.01 6.94
C ALA A 58 -20.98 -4.01 7.65
N GLU A 59 -21.44 -5.18 8.10
CA GLU A 59 -22.71 -5.30 8.82
C GLU A 59 -22.71 -4.53 10.14
N ARG A 60 -21.68 -4.76 10.97
CA ARG A 60 -21.52 -4.07 12.26
C ARG A 60 -21.42 -2.56 12.06
N ASP A 61 -20.60 -2.11 11.13
CA ASP A 61 -20.35 -0.70 10.87
C ASP A 61 -21.60 -0.02 10.31
N ARG A 62 -22.42 -0.74 9.52
CA ARG A 62 -23.73 -0.29 9.06
C ARG A 62 -24.73 -0.15 10.21
N ASN A 63 -24.90 -1.18 11.03
CA ASN A 63 -25.84 -1.15 12.15
C ASN A 63 -25.49 -0.02 13.12
N LEU A 64 -24.19 0.14 13.41
CA LEU A 64 -23.70 1.25 14.21
C LEU A 64 -24.11 2.59 13.58
N ALA A 65 -23.84 2.81 12.29
CA ALA A 65 -24.22 4.05 11.62
C ALA A 65 -25.73 4.33 11.67
N GLU A 66 -26.57 3.30 11.52
CA GLU A 66 -28.03 3.42 11.64
C GLU A 66 -28.45 3.81 13.07
N ASP A 67 -27.84 3.21 14.11
CA ASP A 67 -28.10 3.56 15.52
C ASP A 67 -27.73 5.02 15.83
N TRP A 68 -26.57 5.48 15.36
CA TRP A 68 -26.12 6.87 15.58
C TRP A 68 -26.97 7.88 14.80
N PHE A 69 -27.39 7.55 13.58
CA PHE A 69 -28.23 8.43 12.76
C PHE A 69 -29.56 8.73 13.47
N ALA A 70 -30.19 7.71 14.08
CA ALA A 70 -31.42 7.88 14.83
C ALA A 70 -31.26 8.84 16.03
N LEU A 71 -30.11 8.81 16.70
CA LEU A 71 -29.81 9.69 17.83
C LEU A 71 -29.54 11.14 17.37
N GLU A 72 -28.82 11.31 16.27
CA GLU A 72 -28.55 12.64 15.69
C GLU A 72 -29.83 13.31 15.19
N GLU A 73 -30.72 12.57 14.52
CA GLU A 73 -32.01 13.10 14.05
C GLU A 73 -32.89 13.56 15.21
N GLN A 74 -32.95 12.77 16.29
CA GLN A 74 -33.67 13.15 17.52
C GLN A 74 -33.11 14.41 18.16
N ALA A 75 -31.78 14.54 18.25
CA ALA A 75 -31.13 15.73 18.82
C ALA A 75 -31.36 16.99 17.96
N TRP A 76 -31.38 16.86 16.63
CA TRP A 76 -31.69 17.96 15.73
C TRP A 76 -33.14 18.45 15.87
N GLN A 77 -34.11 17.54 15.94
CA GLN A 77 -35.52 17.89 16.12
C GLN A 77 -35.78 18.59 17.46
N GLN A 78 -35.09 18.19 18.53
CA GLN A 78 -35.22 18.82 19.84
C GLN A 78 -34.62 20.23 19.92
N ASN A 79 -33.54 20.50 19.17
CA ASN A 79 -32.90 21.83 19.13
C ASN A 79 -33.55 22.81 18.14
N ALA A 80 -34.44 22.33 17.26
CA ALA A 80 -35.17 23.15 16.29
C ALA A 80 -36.53 23.67 16.83
N GLN A 81 -36.89 23.31 18.08
CA GLN A 81 -38.02 23.85 18.84
C GLN A 81 -37.57 24.94 19.79
#